data_AF-A0A9Q3HJA8-F1
#
_entry.id   AF-A0A9Q3HJA8-F1
#
_cell.length_a   1.000
_cell.length_b   1.000
_cell.length_c   1.000
_cell.angle_alpha   90.00
_cell.angle_beta   90.00
_cell.angle_gamma   90.00
#
_symmetry.space_group_name_H-M   'P 1'
#
loop_
_entity.id
_entity.type
_entity.pdbx_description
1 polymer ?
#
loop_
_entity_poly.entity_id
_entity_poly.type
_entity_poly.pdbx_seq_one_letter_code
_entity_poly.pdbx_strand_id
1 'polypeptide(L)'
;MYGLAERMIQRQEDMIRRLCAYGLEFKYSDGFTHYWCTLIPALEPAYKTSIHSSTGKTSEMLEEGWNPRLPYDTLKKDIVDIHSTASSFKLILDKARHHANRCMQDSFKYAKERWDKSHKPPDFKKGDLVLVSTLNFNNIKGPKKLKDYFAEQFIIKALHGPCQDETMIRV
;
A
#
# COMPACT_ATOMS: atom_id res chain seq x y z
N MET A 1 -4.58 10.37 -12.70
CA MET A 1 -3.39 10.92 -12.03
C MET A 1 -3.50 10.91 -10.49
N TYR A 2 -4.70 10.88 -9.89
CA TYR A 2 -4.90 10.87 -8.42
C TYR A 2 -4.45 9.59 -7.67
N GLY A 3 -4.40 8.42 -8.31
CA GLY A 3 -4.15 7.16 -7.60
C GLY A 3 -2.70 6.87 -7.16
N LEU A 4 -1.69 7.59 -7.65
CA LEU A 4 -0.29 7.34 -7.24
C LEU A 4 0.02 7.96 -5.87
N ALA A 5 -0.31 9.24 -5.70
CA ALA A 5 -0.13 9.94 -4.43
C ALA A 5 -0.97 9.31 -3.32
N GLU A 6 -2.21 8.93 -3.63
CA GLU A 6 -3.10 8.28 -2.67
C GLU A 6 -2.57 6.92 -2.18
N ARG A 7 -2.04 6.10 -3.10
CA ARG A 7 -1.37 4.84 -2.74
C ARG A 7 -0.10 5.04 -1.91
N MET A 8 0.63 6.12 -2.17
CA MET A 8 1.80 6.49 -1.36
C MET A 8 1.38 6.86 0.06
N ILE A 9 0.37 7.71 0.20
CA ILE A 9 -0.18 8.14 1.50
C ILE A 9 -0.68 6.94 2.29
N GLN A 10 -1.50 6.07 1.67
CA GLN A 10 -1.97 4.84 2.31
C GLN A 10 -0.82 3.95 2.81
N ARG A 11 0.26 3.84 2.03
CA ARG A 11 1.42 3.04 2.44
C ARG A 11 2.15 3.67 3.63
N GLN A 12 2.34 4.98 3.64
CA GLN A 12 2.95 5.68 4.76
C GLN A 12 2.10 5.57 6.03
N GLU A 13 0.78 5.74 5.91
CA GLU A 13 -0.16 5.53 7.02
C GLU A 13 -0.07 4.10 7.57
N ASP A 14 -0.04 3.09 6.69
CA ASP A 14 0.07 1.69 7.10
C ASP A 14 1.40 1.39 7.81
N MET A 15 2.52 1.93 7.31
CA MET A 15 3.81 1.79 7.99
C MET A 15 3.80 2.45 9.39
N ILE A 16 3.19 3.63 9.53
CA ILE A 16 3.03 4.30 10.83
C ILE A 16 2.15 3.47 11.76
N ARG A 17 0.99 2.98 11.29
CA ARG A 17 0.09 2.14 12.11
C ARG A 17 0.81 0.90 12.61
N ARG A 18 1.61 0.23 11.77
CA ARG A 18 2.37 -0.97 12.16
C ARG A 18 3.46 -0.67 13.17
N LEU A 19 4.18 0.44 13.03
CA LEU A 19 5.20 0.87 13.99
C LEU A 19 4.59 1.27 15.33
N CYS A 20 3.49 2.03 15.32
CA CYS A 20 2.77 2.40 16.53
C CYS A 20 2.14 1.18 17.23
N ALA A 21 1.65 0.20 16.46
CA ALA A 21 1.15 -1.07 17.01
C ALA A 21 2.27 -1.88 17.68
N TYR A 22 3.47 -1.90 17.10
CA TYR A 22 4.66 -2.52 17.71
C TYR A 22 5.16 -1.75 18.95
N GLY A 23 5.06 -0.42 18.94
CA GLY A 23 5.43 0.45 20.07
C GLY A 23 4.58 0.24 21.33
N LEU A 24 3.41 -0.41 21.22
CA LEU A 24 2.62 -0.83 22.39
C LEU A 24 3.25 -2.02 23.14
N GLU A 25 4.01 -2.88 22.46
CA GLU A 25 4.73 -4.01 23.07
C GLU A 25 6.15 -3.64 23.52
N PHE A 26 6.77 -2.63 22.90
CA PHE A 26 8.12 -2.18 23.22
C PHE A 26 8.11 -0.78 23.85
N LYS A 27 7.66 -0.70 25.11
CA LYS A 27 7.94 0.49 25.94
C LYS A 27 9.43 0.48 26.27
N TYR A 28 10.16 1.51 25.83
CA TYR A 28 11.45 1.81 26.44
C TYR A 28 11.25 1.99 27.96
N SER A 29 12.28 1.71 28.75
CA SER A 29 12.24 1.78 30.22
C SER A 29 11.88 3.18 30.78
N ASP A 30 11.79 4.19 29.90
CA ASP A 30 11.44 5.58 30.17
C ASP A 30 9.97 5.94 29.88
N GLY A 31 9.17 5.02 29.32
CA GLY A 31 7.73 5.23 29.12
C GLY A 31 7.32 6.17 27.99
N PHE A 32 8.23 6.56 27.09
CA PHE A 32 7.90 7.45 25.98
C PHE A 32 7.18 6.72 24.84
N THR A 33 5.89 7.02 24.66
CA THR A 33 5.17 6.73 23.42
C THR A 33 5.68 7.67 22.34
N HIS A 34 6.32 7.16 21.28
CA HIS A 34 6.73 8.02 20.16
C HIS A 34 5.49 8.62 19.48
N TYR A 35 5.41 9.94 19.42
CA TYR A 35 4.41 10.62 18.58
C TYR A 35 4.71 10.29 17.11
N TRP A 36 3.67 10.10 16.29
CA TRP A 36 3.81 9.76 14.88
C TRP A 36 4.68 10.79 14.12
N CYS A 37 4.61 12.08 14.48
CA CYS A 37 5.45 13.13 13.92
C CYS A 37 6.95 12.86 14.09
N THR A 38 7.36 12.24 15.20
CA THR A 38 8.76 11.89 15.48
C THR A 38 9.23 10.69 14.65
N LEU A 39 8.29 9.87 14.16
CA LEU A 39 8.59 8.68 13.36
C LEU A 39 8.71 8.99 11.86
N ILE A 40 8.11 10.09 11.37
CA ILE A 40 8.15 10.45 9.94
C ILE A 40 9.59 10.51 9.38
N PRO A 41 10.56 11.18 10.04
CA PRO A 41 11.93 11.25 9.50
C PRO A 41 12.63 9.90 9.43
N ALA A 42 12.26 8.95 10.31
CA ALA A 42 12.79 7.59 10.26
C ALA A 42 12.08 6.73 9.19
N LEU A 43 10.82 7.05 8.87
CA LEU A 43 10.00 6.32 7.91
C LEU A 43 10.36 6.62 6.46
N GLU A 44 10.66 7.88 6.16
CA GLU A 44 11.00 8.34 4.81
C GLU A 44 12.15 7.54 4.18
N PRO A 45 13.33 7.38 4.83
CA PRO A 45 14.41 6.58 4.25
C PRO A 45 14.02 5.10 4.14
N ALA A 46 13.21 4.57 5.09
CA ALA A 46 12.73 3.19 5.01
C ALA A 46 11.80 2.97 3.81
N TYR A 47 10.97 3.95 3.46
CA TYR A 47 10.13 3.90 2.26
C TYR A 47 10.98 3.98 0.99
N LYS A 48 11.85 5.00 0.88
CA LYS A 48 12.65 5.26 -0.33
C LYS A 48 13.60 4.12 -0.69
N THR A 49 14.14 3.43 0.33
CA THR A 49 15.04 2.28 0.17
C THR A 49 14.31 0.92 0.09
N SER A 50 12.99 0.90 0.18
CA SER A 50 12.21 -0.33 0.02
C SER A 50 12.02 -0.68 -1.46
N ILE A 51 12.15 -1.97 -1.80
CA ILE A 51 11.95 -2.43 -3.17
C ILE A 51 10.45 -2.42 -3.49
N HIS A 52 10.07 -1.75 -4.57
CA HIS A 52 8.69 -1.74 -5.04
C HIS A 52 8.40 -2.96 -5.92
N SER A 53 7.26 -3.61 -5.71
CA SER A 53 6.87 -4.82 -6.44
C SER A 53 6.63 -4.59 -7.94
N SER A 54 6.21 -3.39 -8.32
CA SER A 54 5.93 -3.04 -9.73
C SER A 54 7.19 -2.79 -10.54
N THR A 55 8.24 -2.23 -9.94
CA THR A 55 9.47 -1.81 -10.63
C THR A 55 10.66 -2.71 -10.33
N GLY A 56 10.61 -3.50 -9.26
CA GLY A 56 11.73 -4.30 -8.77
C GLY A 56 12.93 -3.48 -8.29
N LYS A 57 12.76 -2.15 -8.19
CA LYS A 57 13.79 -1.19 -7.76
C LYS A 57 13.28 -0.36 -6.58
N THR A 58 14.21 0.25 -5.85
CA THR A 58 13.90 1.22 -4.79
C THR A 58 13.53 2.57 -5.40
N SER A 59 12.74 3.39 -4.70
CA SER A 59 12.39 4.74 -5.19
C SER A 59 13.64 5.59 -5.36
N GLU A 60 14.55 5.53 -4.38
CA GLU A 60 15.81 6.27 -4.40
C GLU A 60 16.69 5.91 -5.61
N MET A 61 16.74 4.63 -5.98
CA MET A 61 17.49 4.17 -7.15
C MET A 61 16.88 4.67 -8.47
N LEU A 62 15.57 4.91 -8.51
CA LEU A 62 14.88 5.44 -9.69
C LEU A 62 14.99 6.96 -9.78
N GLU A 63 15.01 7.65 -8.65
CA GLU A 63 15.06 9.12 -8.56
C GLU A 63 16.51 9.64 -8.63
N GLU A 64 17.38 9.10 -7.79
CA GLU A 64 18.75 9.60 -7.57
C GLU A 64 19.82 8.70 -8.19
N GLY A 65 19.47 7.45 -8.55
CA GLY A 65 20.40 6.50 -9.16
C GLY A 65 21.36 5.80 -8.19
N TRP A 66 21.19 6.00 -6.88
CA TRP A 66 21.96 5.32 -5.82
C TRP A 66 21.09 5.06 -4.60
N ASN A 67 21.50 4.12 -3.74
CA ASN A 67 20.85 3.86 -2.45
C ASN A 67 21.81 4.20 -1.29
N PRO A 68 21.33 4.88 -0.24
CA PRO A 68 22.13 5.11 0.96
C PRO A 68 22.42 3.81 1.71
N ARG A 69 23.58 3.74 2.36
CA ARG A 69 23.92 2.61 3.24
C ARG A 69 23.15 2.77 4.55
N LEU A 70 22.25 1.83 4.83
CA LEU A 70 21.51 1.83 6.08
C LEU A 70 22.33 1.18 7.21
N PRO A 71 22.07 1.52 8.49
CA PRO A 71 22.75 0.90 9.63
C PRO A 71 22.66 -0.63 9.63
N TYR A 72 21.56 -1.18 9.12
CA TYR A 72 21.38 -2.61 8.94
C TYR A 72 22.41 -3.23 7.97
N ASP A 73 22.71 -2.53 6.87
CA ASP A 73 23.64 -3.02 5.84
C ASP A 73 25.10 -2.98 6.31
N THR A 74 25.39 -2.13 7.30
CA THR A 74 26.72 -1.95 7.89
C THR A 74 27.08 -3.07 8.87
N LEU A 75 26.09 -3.74 9.46
CA LEU A 75 26.29 -4.85 10.40
C LEU A 75 26.63 -6.17 9.69
N LYS A 76 27.46 -6.16 8.64
CA LYS A 76 27.97 -7.40 8.03
C LYS A 76 28.90 -8.10 9.04
N LYS A 77 28.67 -9.40 9.24
CA LYS A 77 29.35 -10.22 10.26
C LYS A 77 30.87 -10.28 10.07
N ASP A 78 31.37 -9.93 8.89
CA ASP A 78 32.70 -10.33 8.45
C ASP A 78 33.81 -9.29 8.73
N ILE A 79 33.49 -8.13 9.31
CA ILE A 79 34.43 -6.97 9.27
C ILE A 79 34.79 -6.39 10.66
N VAL A 80 34.01 -6.62 11.72
CA VAL A 80 34.26 -5.98 13.03
C VAL A 80 33.88 -6.91 14.18
N ASP A 81 34.62 -6.84 15.28
CA ASP A 81 34.23 -7.42 16.58
C ASP A 81 33.02 -6.65 17.12
N ILE A 82 31.81 -7.13 16.78
CA ILE A 82 30.56 -6.47 17.12
C ILE A 82 30.28 -6.68 18.60
N HIS A 83 30.07 -5.59 19.34
CA HIS A 83 29.64 -5.65 20.74
C HIS A 83 28.41 -6.56 20.93
N SER A 84 28.41 -7.40 21.96
CA SER A 84 27.38 -8.44 22.21
C SER A 84 25.94 -7.91 22.16
N THR A 85 25.72 -6.70 22.66
CA THR A 85 24.42 -5.98 22.58
C THR A 85 23.99 -5.69 21.14
N ALA A 86 24.90 -5.22 20.28
CA ALA A 86 24.59 -4.93 18.89
C ALA A 86 24.30 -6.21 18.08
N SER A 87 25.00 -7.31 18.39
CA SER A 87 24.71 -8.63 17.82
C SER A 87 23.31 -9.14 18.23
N SER A 88 22.96 -8.98 19.51
CA SER A 88 21.65 -9.36 20.05
C SER A 88 20.52 -8.52 19.45
N PHE A 89 20.73 -7.21 19.33
CA PHE A 89 19.78 -6.30 18.70
C PHE A 89 19.55 -6.64 17.23
N LYS A 90 20.61 -6.96 16.48
CA LYS A 90 20.48 -7.42 15.09
C LYS A 90 19.62 -8.67 14.98
N LEU A 91 19.85 -9.67 15.84
CA LEU A 91 19.06 -10.90 15.83
C LEU A 91 17.57 -10.63 16.09
N ILE A 92 17.25 -9.73 17.01
CA ILE A 92 15.87 -9.31 17.30
C ILE A 92 15.26 -8.62 16.06
N LEU A 93 16.01 -7.71 15.44
CA LEU A 93 15.58 -6.99 14.25
C LEU A 93 15.33 -7.93 13.06
N ASP A 94 16.21 -8.91 12.84
CA ASP A 94 16.05 -9.93 11.79
C ASP A 94 14.78 -10.78 12.04
N LYS A 95 14.56 -11.21 13.29
CA LYS A 95 13.34 -11.96 13.66
C LYS A 95 12.07 -11.13 13.44
N ALA A 96 12.06 -9.86 13.87
CA ALA A 96 10.93 -8.95 13.67
C ALA A 96 10.64 -8.75 12.18
N ARG A 97 11.68 -8.57 11.37
CA ARG A 97 11.56 -8.43 9.91
C ARG A 97 10.99 -9.69 9.25
N HIS A 98 11.48 -10.87 9.64
CA HIS A 98 10.95 -12.14 9.14
C HIS A 98 9.48 -12.33 9.52
N HIS A 99 9.11 -11.97 10.75
CA HIS A 99 7.71 -12.01 11.19
C HIS A 99 6.83 -11.06 10.37
N ALA A 100 7.23 -9.80 10.22
CA ALA A 100 6.49 -8.81 9.43
C ALA A 100 6.31 -9.25 7.97
N ASN A 101 7.34 -9.84 7.35
CA ASN A 101 7.26 -10.37 5.99
C ASN A 101 6.25 -11.50 5.86
N ARG A 102 6.19 -12.42 6.84
CA ARG A 102 5.19 -13.50 6.86
C ARG A 102 3.78 -12.95 6.98
N CYS A 103 3.53 -12.06 7.96
CA CYS A 103 2.22 -11.43 8.14
C CYS A 103 1.74 -10.71 6.86
N MET A 104 2.66 -10.06 6.14
CA MET A 104 2.36 -9.41 4.87
C MET A 104 1.97 -10.42 3.78
N GLN A 105 2.71 -11.51 3.63
CA GLN A 105 2.40 -12.58 2.67
C GLN A 105 1.05 -13.24 2.98
N ASP A 106 0.77 -13.53 4.25
CA ASP A 106 -0.49 -14.12 4.68
C ASP A 106 -1.66 -13.18 4.41
N SER A 107 -1.49 -11.88 4.66
CA SER A 107 -2.50 -10.85 4.37
C SER A 107 -2.79 -10.74 2.88
N PHE A 108 -1.76 -10.76 2.02
CA PHE A 108 -1.95 -10.73 0.57
C PHE A 108 -2.65 -11.99 0.05
N LYS A 109 -2.26 -13.16 0.57
CA LYS A 109 -2.90 -14.43 0.23
C LYS A 109 -4.38 -14.42 0.62
N TYR A 110 -4.68 -14.00 1.85
CA TYR A 110 -6.06 -13.88 2.34
C TYR A 110 -6.90 -12.93 1.48
N ALA A 111 -6.37 -11.74 1.17
CA ALA A 111 -7.07 -10.74 0.36
C ALA A 111 -7.35 -11.28 -1.06
N LYS A 112 -6.37 -11.93 -1.68
CA LYS A 112 -6.52 -12.56 -3.00
C LYS A 112 -7.58 -13.66 -2.97
N GLU A 113 -7.49 -14.61 -2.03
CA GLU A 113 -8.45 -15.70 -1.93
C GLU A 113 -9.88 -15.20 -1.69
N ARG A 114 -10.05 -14.15 -0.87
CA ARG A 114 -11.34 -13.51 -0.63
C ARG A 114 -11.88 -12.84 -1.89
N TRP A 115 -11.03 -12.12 -2.62
CA TRP A 115 -11.39 -11.50 -3.88
C TRP A 115 -11.82 -12.54 -4.90
N ASP A 116 -10.98 -13.54 -5.17
CA ASP A 116 -11.22 -14.60 -6.17
C ASP A 116 -12.51 -15.40 -5.86
N LYS A 117 -12.87 -15.59 -4.59
CA LYS A 117 -14.13 -16.26 -4.18
C LYS A 117 -15.39 -15.43 -4.45
N SER A 118 -15.31 -14.11 -4.30
CA SER A 118 -16.48 -13.22 -4.34
C SER A 118 -16.64 -12.51 -5.68
N HIS A 119 -15.53 -12.30 -6.39
CA HIS A 119 -15.50 -11.52 -7.60
C HIS A 119 -15.90 -12.37 -8.81
N LYS A 120 -17.02 -12.02 -9.41
CA LYS A 120 -17.44 -12.54 -10.71
C LYS A 120 -17.30 -11.40 -11.72
N PRO A 121 -16.36 -11.48 -12.67
CA PRO A 121 -16.24 -10.45 -13.68
C PRO A 121 -17.53 -10.39 -14.50
N PRO A 122 -18.18 -9.23 -14.64
CA PRO A 122 -19.34 -9.08 -15.50
C PRO A 122 -18.92 -9.22 -16.98
N ASP A 123 -19.65 -10.04 -17.74
CA ASP A 123 -19.48 -10.16 -19.19
C ASP A 123 -20.31 -9.08 -19.90
N PHE A 124 -19.69 -7.95 -20.25
CA PHE A 124 -20.32 -6.87 -20.98
C PHE A 124 -20.11 -7.01 -22.48
N LYS A 125 -21.17 -6.85 -23.27
CA LYS A 125 -21.12 -6.85 -24.74
C LYS A 125 -21.51 -5.49 -25.31
N LYS A 126 -20.98 -5.18 -26.50
CA LYS A 126 -21.40 -3.99 -27.24
C LYS A 126 -22.89 -4.12 -27.56
N GLY A 127 -23.66 -3.07 -27.29
CA GLY A 127 -25.11 -3.07 -27.43
C GLY A 127 -25.89 -3.39 -26.15
N ASP A 128 -25.24 -3.86 -25.09
CA ASP A 128 -25.93 -4.08 -23.81
C ASP A 128 -26.37 -2.76 -23.17
N LEU A 129 -27.50 -2.80 -22.48
CA LEU A 129 -28.01 -1.70 -21.66
C LEU A 129 -27.43 -1.81 -20.25
N VAL A 130 -26.69 -0.79 -19.83
CA VAL A 130 -26.10 -0.71 -18.50
C VAL A 130 -26.61 0.52 -17.76
N LEU A 131 -26.58 0.45 -16.43
CA LEU A 131 -26.88 1.57 -15.55
C LEU A 131 -25.56 2.16 -15.02
N VAL A 132 -25.39 3.47 -15.11
CA VAL A 132 -24.16 4.13 -14.65
C VAL A 132 -24.42 4.75 -13.28
N SER A 133 -23.56 4.44 -12.30
CA SER A 133 -23.70 4.99 -10.94
C SER A 133 -23.49 6.50 -10.93
N THR A 134 -24.34 7.22 -10.18
CA THR A 134 -24.27 8.68 -10.07
C THR A 134 -23.30 9.20 -9.03
N LEU A 135 -22.63 8.30 -8.30
CA LEU A 135 -21.76 8.64 -7.17
C LEU A 135 -20.64 9.63 -7.54
N ASN A 136 -20.08 9.52 -8.74
CA ASN A 136 -18.96 10.33 -9.21
C ASN A 136 -19.38 11.45 -10.17
N PHE A 137 -20.68 11.64 -10.43
CA PHE A 137 -21.15 12.72 -11.30
C PHE A 137 -21.31 14.03 -10.52
N ASN A 138 -20.32 14.91 -10.67
CA ASN A 138 -20.36 16.27 -10.12
C ASN A 138 -21.35 17.19 -10.86
N ASN A 139 -21.81 16.80 -12.05
CA ASN A 139 -22.64 17.63 -12.93
C ASN A 139 -24.15 17.46 -12.73
N ILE A 140 -24.60 16.52 -11.88
CA ILE A 140 -26.03 16.30 -11.61
C ILE A 140 -26.47 17.22 -10.46
N LYS A 141 -27.34 18.19 -10.74
CA LYS A 141 -27.91 19.13 -9.76
C LYS A 141 -28.88 18.40 -8.81
N GLY A 142 -28.84 18.74 -7.52
CA GLY A 142 -29.79 18.24 -6.50
C GLY A 142 -29.13 17.85 -5.18
N PRO A 143 -29.90 17.71 -4.08
CA PRO A 143 -29.39 17.30 -2.77
C PRO A 143 -28.96 15.82 -2.77
N LYS A 144 -27.75 15.54 -2.26
CA LYS A 144 -27.08 14.21 -2.28
C LYS A 144 -27.95 13.04 -1.78
N LYS A 145 -28.89 13.30 -0.86
CA LYS A 145 -29.77 12.29 -0.26
C LYS A 145 -31.00 11.92 -1.10
N LEU A 146 -31.39 12.75 -2.07
CA LEU A 146 -32.55 12.52 -2.95
C LEU A 146 -32.11 12.20 -4.39
N LYS A 147 -30.81 11.99 -4.63
CA LYS A 147 -30.31 11.59 -5.94
C LYS A 147 -30.51 10.09 -6.12
N ASP A 148 -31.02 9.70 -7.28
CA ASP A 148 -31.03 8.31 -7.69
C ASP A 148 -29.59 7.80 -7.80
N TYR A 149 -29.37 6.60 -7.28
CA TYR A 149 -28.03 5.99 -7.22
C TYR A 149 -27.50 5.61 -8.62
N PHE A 150 -28.41 5.43 -9.58
CA PHE A 150 -28.12 5.08 -10.96
C PHE A 150 -28.76 6.10 -11.89
N ALA A 151 -28.02 6.48 -12.93
CA ALA A 151 -28.55 7.23 -14.06
C ALA A 151 -29.33 6.28 -14.99
N GLU A 152 -30.01 6.85 -15.98
CA GLU A 152 -30.83 6.12 -16.96
C GLU A 152 -30.04 5.04 -17.74
N GLN A 153 -30.77 4.24 -18.51
CA GLN A 153 -30.20 3.16 -19.29
C GLN A 153 -29.35 3.68 -20.44
N PHE A 154 -28.19 3.06 -20.59
CA PHE A 154 -27.10 3.53 -21.41
C PHE A 154 -26.56 2.38 -22.27
N ILE A 155 -26.39 2.60 -23.58
CA ILE A 155 -25.94 1.55 -24.52
C ILE A 155 -24.41 1.55 -24.60
N ILE A 156 -23.80 0.38 -24.44
CA ILE A 156 -22.35 0.21 -24.63
C ILE A 156 -21.99 0.38 -26.12
N LYS A 157 -21.30 1.47 -26.47
CA LYS A 157 -20.80 1.72 -27.84
C LYS A 157 -19.47 1.02 -28.11
N ALA A 158 -18.56 1.03 -27.14
CA ALA A 158 -17.25 0.43 -27.27
C ALA A 158 -16.70 -0.05 -25.93
N LEU A 159 -16.10 -1.24 -25.95
CA LEU A 159 -15.35 -1.83 -24.85
C LEU A 159 -13.87 -1.53 -25.07
N HIS A 160 -13.24 -0.81 -24.15
CA HIS A 160 -11.80 -0.52 -24.20
C HIS A 160 -11.07 -1.40 -23.19
N GLY A 161 -10.51 -2.51 -23.69
CA GLY A 161 -9.57 -3.40 -23.01
C GLY A 161 -10.12 -4.18 -21.79
N PRO A 162 -9.60 -5.38 -21.51
CA PRO A 162 -9.78 -6.02 -20.21
C PRO A 162 -8.81 -5.37 -19.22
N CYS A 163 -9.07 -4.13 -18.81
CA CYS A 163 -8.41 -3.61 -17.62
C CYS A 163 -9.10 -4.28 -16.43
N GLN A 164 -8.37 -5.08 -15.66
CA GLN A 164 -8.92 -6.02 -14.68
C GLN A 164 -9.86 -5.40 -13.63
N ASP A 165 -9.90 -4.06 -13.50
CA ASP A 165 -10.76 -3.36 -12.54
C ASP A 165 -11.60 -2.22 -13.15
N GLU A 166 -11.41 -1.87 -14.43
CA GLU A 166 -12.14 -0.78 -15.10
C GLU A 166 -12.38 -1.14 -16.57
N THR A 167 -13.51 -1.77 -16.89
CA THR A 167 -13.95 -1.76 -18.29
C THR A 167 -14.31 -0.32 -18.62
N MET A 168 -13.47 0.36 -19.39
CA MET A 168 -13.74 1.71 -19.87
C MET A 168 -14.84 1.60 -20.93
N ILE A 169 -16.07 1.63 -20.44
CA ILE A 169 -17.28 1.58 -21.25
C ILE A 169 -17.52 2.99 -21.77
N ARG A 170 -17.41 3.14 -23.09
CA ARG A 170 -17.91 4.34 -23.75
C ARG A 170 -19.39 4.14 -24.00
N VAL A 171 -20.18 4.92 -23.28
CA VAL A 171 -21.63 5.07 -23.47
C VAL A 171 -21.91 6.25 -24.39
#